data_AF-A0A2P8A6A9-F1
#
_entry.id   AF-A0A2P8A6A9-F1
#
_cell.length_a   1.000
_cell.length_b   1.000
_cell.length_c   1.000
_cell.angle_alpha   90.00
_cell.angle_beta   90.00
_cell.angle_gamma   90.00
#
_symmetry.space_group_name_H-M   'P 1'
#
loop_
_entity.id
_entity.type
_entity.pdbx_description
1 polymer ?
#
loop_
_entity_poly.entity_id
_entity_poly.type
_entity_poly.pdbx_seq_one_letter_code
_entity_poly.pdbx_strand_id
1 'polypeptide(L)'
;MVARTAIWAAALSLAYAAPAPQVPGYTNADAPYASDTPEPLTNLATSFGPNSIISAIETEAPSNPGASRVSSDPTGYTSHGPYDGVPTTTGAVSTDAMMQTIPNLGPAPTATYYNTNGKLQQPQPIPYQPAGGLGTNGTTPRYMVESDFDYESIVLALHQEWIELDCFNNGLATFSDEDFASVGLGPETINIIRFMAQQETGHATLLTNMLGETAPKQCTYNYPYTTPREFIDFNQILTRFGESGVLGFNAHLDSREVSALLEQSIHTEARQQMIFRQLLGLAPMPVWFEAGIPQSWAWTFLAPYISSCPENNTRVAWQNFPALHVVNQPNPNRWSANDTANYERVGNRTSDPAISDIPQHESCVNLNVTGYGCGPAIARNRSEPLSFPGKQVNLTWDLPGQAVGPNNSYVTDVSPVSKDAAPKWVLWTSQLNATYTELTVTGDNQGFTYQPAGDVYEGDPIVNGTMFIALTSENPYVTPFNLSNVNPFIKSLGIYQSG
;
A
#
# COMPACT_ATOMS: atom_id res chain seq x y z
N MET A 1 32.55 -19.20 61.27
CA MET A 1 31.57 -18.28 60.65
C MET A 1 31.26 -18.82 59.28
N VAL A 2 30.07 -19.41 59.13
CA VAL A 2 29.58 -19.99 57.89
C VAL A 2 28.41 -19.14 57.44
N ALA A 3 28.47 -18.67 56.19
CA ALA A 3 27.37 -18.56 55.23
C ALA A 3 27.73 -17.52 54.16
N ARG A 4 27.35 -17.60 52.90
CA ARG A 4 26.73 -18.62 52.04
C ARG A 4 26.86 -18.04 50.62
N THR A 5 26.90 -18.94 49.65
CA THR A 5 26.51 -18.79 48.25
C THR A 5 25.39 -17.79 47.96
N ALA A 6 25.41 -17.17 46.77
CA ALA A 6 24.32 -17.33 45.80
C ALA A 6 24.76 -17.04 44.35
N ILE A 7 24.41 -18.00 43.49
CA ILE A 7 24.27 -17.90 42.04
C ILE A 7 22.90 -17.29 41.75
N TRP A 8 22.87 -16.51 40.67
CA TRP A 8 21.79 -16.11 39.77
C TRP A 8 20.39 -16.71 39.89
N ALA A 9 19.47 -15.82 39.48
CA ALA A 9 18.20 -16.05 38.79
C ALA A 9 17.05 -16.65 39.61
N ALA A 10 16.08 -15.78 39.94
CA ALA A 10 14.68 -16.09 39.65
C ALA A 10 13.83 -14.80 39.65
N ALA A 11 13.61 -14.22 38.48
CA ALA A 11 12.42 -14.63 37.77
C ALA A 11 11.04 -14.47 38.57
N LEU A 12 10.26 -13.35 38.49
CA LEU A 12 8.79 -13.18 38.62
C LEU A 12 8.22 -11.87 37.99
N SER A 13 7.54 -12.03 36.86
CA SER A 13 6.56 -11.09 36.31
C SER A 13 5.35 -10.96 37.26
N LEU A 14 4.80 -9.76 37.39
CA LEU A 14 3.40 -9.57 37.76
C LEU A 14 2.70 -8.95 36.54
N ALA A 15 2.26 -9.84 35.64
CA ALA A 15 1.04 -9.61 34.87
C ALA A 15 -0.16 -9.66 35.87
N TYR A 16 -1.29 -8.96 35.75
CA TYR A 16 -1.81 -8.04 34.74
C TYR A 16 -3.10 -7.39 35.32
N ALA A 17 -3.66 -6.39 34.63
CA ALA A 17 -5.10 -6.41 34.37
C ALA A 17 -5.39 -5.89 32.96
N ALA A 18 -5.79 -6.82 32.09
CA ALA A 18 -6.45 -6.56 30.82
C ALA A 18 -7.83 -5.89 31.07
N PRO A 19 -8.40 -5.20 30.07
CA PRO A 19 -9.81 -4.79 30.11
C PRO A 19 -10.74 -6.00 30.35
N ALA A 20 -11.85 -5.74 31.04
CA ALA A 20 -12.77 -6.78 31.48
C ALA A 20 -13.32 -7.60 30.28
N PRO A 21 -13.38 -8.94 30.40
CA PRO A 21 -13.87 -9.82 29.36
C PRO A 21 -15.38 -9.64 29.13
N GLN A 22 -15.83 -9.81 27.89
CA GLN A 22 -17.26 -9.84 27.55
C GLN A 22 -17.94 -11.19 27.89
N VAL A 23 -17.31 -12.07 28.67
CA VAL A 23 -17.91 -13.33 29.17
C VAL A 23 -17.30 -13.73 30.54
N PRO A 24 -18.08 -14.24 31.53
CA PRO A 24 -17.58 -14.48 32.88
C PRO A 24 -16.53 -15.61 33.01
N GLY A 25 -15.27 -15.23 33.31
CA GLY A 25 -14.34 -15.95 34.20
C GLY A 25 -13.65 -17.22 33.70
N TYR A 26 -12.41 -17.10 33.18
CA TYR A 26 -11.38 -18.14 33.26
C TYR A 26 -10.10 -17.53 33.82
N THR A 27 -9.67 -17.94 35.02
CA THR A 27 -8.41 -17.50 35.63
C THR A 27 -7.31 -18.49 35.26
N ASN A 28 -6.30 -18.01 34.53
CA ASN A 28 -5.09 -18.74 34.14
C ASN A 28 -4.23 -19.16 35.35
N ALA A 29 -4.74 -20.07 36.17
CA ALA A 29 -4.02 -20.60 37.34
C ALA A 29 -2.88 -21.57 36.96
N ASP A 30 -2.80 -22.01 35.70
CA ASP A 30 -1.85 -23.03 35.25
C ASP A 30 -0.88 -22.55 34.14
N ALA A 31 -0.59 -21.24 34.03
CA ALA A 31 0.37 -20.72 33.05
C ALA A 31 1.81 -20.71 33.62
N PRO A 32 2.76 -21.54 33.11
CA PRO A 32 4.04 -21.85 33.76
C PRO A 32 5.14 -20.76 33.66
N TYR A 33 4.84 -19.54 33.24
CA TYR A 33 5.83 -18.47 33.00
C TYR A 33 5.62 -17.18 33.81
N ALA A 34 4.70 -17.18 34.78
CA ALA A 34 4.49 -15.99 35.63
C ALA A 34 5.75 -15.66 36.44
N SER A 35 6.68 -16.59 36.59
CA SER A 35 7.86 -16.40 37.38
C SER A 35 9.10 -15.93 36.62
N ASP A 36 9.11 -14.91 35.73
CA ASP A 36 10.35 -14.32 35.15
C ASP A 36 10.49 -12.76 35.31
N THR A 37 11.31 -12.25 36.25
CA THR A 37 11.92 -10.93 36.41
C THR A 37 13.15 -10.90 35.52
N PRO A 38 13.18 -10.04 34.50
CA PRO A 38 14.37 -9.83 33.70
C PRO A 38 15.50 -9.26 34.56
N GLU A 39 16.72 -9.78 34.42
CA GLU A 39 17.90 -9.11 34.97
C GLU A 39 18.13 -7.76 34.25
N PRO A 40 18.47 -6.68 34.97
CA PRO A 40 18.83 -5.41 34.35
C PRO A 40 20.03 -5.57 33.40
N LEU A 41 19.93 -5.01 32.19
CA LEU A 41 21.03 -4.96 31.23
C LEU A 41 22.18 -4.11 31.80
N THR A 42 23.16 -4.78 32.43
CA THR A 42 24.32 -4.13 33.07
C THR A 42 25.58 -4.19 32.20
N ASN A 43 25.58 -5.03 31.16
CA ASN A 43 26.66 -5.17 30.19
C ASN A 43 26.09 -5.08 28.77
N LEU A 44 25.98 -3.86 28.23
CA LEU A 44 25.76 -3.68 26.81
C LEU A 44 27.00 -4.20 26.04
N ALA A 45 26.79 -4.93 24.96
CA ALA A 45 27.89 -5.32 24.08
C ALA A 45 28.53 -4.05 23.50
N THR A 46 29.76 -3.72 23.92
CA THR A 46 30.54 -2.57 23.42
C THR A 46 31.47 -2.93 22.26
N SER A 47 31.59 -4.22 21.96
CA SER A 47 32.24 -4.73 20.75
C SER A 47 31.32 -5.72 20.05
N PHE A 48 30.81 -5.35 18.89
CA PHE A 48 30.31 -6.32 17.93
C PHE A 48 31.53 -7.05 17.35
N GLY A 49 31.56 -8.38 17.39
CA GLY A 49 32.65 -9.13 16.77
C GLY A 49 32.80 -8.73 15.30
N PRO A 50 34.02 -8.77 14.72
CA PRO A 50 34.16 -8.66 13.27
C PRO A 50 33.29 -9.75 12.61
N ASN A 51 32.85 -9.49 11.37
CA ASN A 51 32.08 -10.39 10.48
C ASN A 51 32.24 -11.87 10.83
N SER A 52 31.13 -12.63 10.80
CA SER A 52 31.04 -14.07 11.07
C SER A 52 32.40 -14.79 11.03
N ILE A 53 32.93 -15.13 12.20
CA ILE A 53 34.15 -15.94 12.37
C ILE A 53 33.93 -17.43 12.06
N ILE A 54 32.72 -17.79 11.64
CA ILE A 54 32.39 -19.12 11.15
C ILE A 54 32.91 -19.22 9.72
N SER A 55 33.86 -20.12 9.48
CA SER A 55 34.35 -20.45 8.14
C SER A 55 33.18 -20.82 7.24
N ALA A 56 32.90 -19.98 6.25
CA ALA A 56 32.00 -20.29 5.15
C ALA A 56 32.78 -21.01 4.04
N ILE A 57 32.14 -21.98 3.40
CA ILE A 57 32.63 -22.52 2.12
C ILE A 57 32.11 -21.63 1.00
N GLU A 58 32.91 -21.44 -0.04
CA GLU A 58 32.46 -20.77 -1.25
C GLU A 58 31.35 -21.62 -1.89
N THR A 59 30.16 -21.04 -2.03
CA THR A 59 29.05 -21.65 -2.75
C THR A 59 29.02 -21.07 -4.15
N GLU A 60 29.05 -21.92 -5.18
CA GLU A 60 28.83 -21.48 -6.55
C GLU A 60 27.36 -21.07 -6.74
N ALA A 61 27.15 -19.91 -7.35
CA ALA A 61 25.82 -19.49 -7.77
C ALA A 61 25.25 -20.51 -8.79
N PRO A 62 23.93 -20.69 -8.87
CA PRO A 62 23.32 -21.58 -9.86
C PRO A 62 23.83 -21.26 -11.28
N SER A 63 24.22 -22.30 -12.03
CA SER A 63 24.81 -22.19 -13.39
C SER A 63 23.88 -21.54 -14.43
N ASN A 64 22.62 -21.32 -14.07
CA ASN A 64 21.65 -20.56 -14.83
C ASN A 64 20.80 -19.78 -13.81
N PRO A 65 21.20 -18.55 -13.42
CA PRO A 65 20.56 -17.83 -12.32
C PRO A 65 19.09 -17.48 -12.58
N GLY A 66 18.56 -17.78 -13.77
CA GLY A 66 17.18 -17.50 -14.11
C GLY A 66 17.01 -16.01 -14.33
N ALA A 67 17.16 -15.61 -15.58
CA ALA A 67 16.84 -14.30 -16.10
C ALA A 67 17.64 -13.11 -15.53
N SER A 68 17.46 -11.95 -16.15
CA SER A 68 18.30 -10.77 -15.96
C SER A 68 17.44 -9.53 -15.96
N ARG A 69 17.74 -8.60 -15.05
CA ARG A 69 17.06 -7.31 -14.96
C ARG A 69 17.22 -6.54 -16.28
N VAL A 70 16.12 -5.98 -16.80
CA VAL A 70 16.12 -5.27 -18.09
C VAL A 70 16.68 -3.84 -17.98
N SER A 71 16.62 -3.22 -16.80
CA SER A 71 17.29 -1.95 -16.49
C SER A 71 18.52 -2.20 -15.62
N SER A 72 19.61 -1.45 -15.78
CA SER A 72 20.74 -1.48 -14.83
C SER A 72 20.41 -0.70 -13.56
N ASP A 73 21.17 -0.92 -12.47
CA ASP A 73 21.12 0.00 -11.33
C ASP A 73 21.45 1.40 -11.81
N PRO A 74 20.73 2.43 -11.35
CA PRO A 74 21.13 3.81 -11.58
C PRO A 74 22.55 4.02 -11.04
N THR A 75 23.50 4.27 -11.94
CA THR A 75 24.89 4.58 -11.58
C THR A 75 25.16 6.03 -11.96
N GLY A 76 24.92 6.95 -11.01
CA GLY A 76 25.10 8.39 -11.22
C GLY A 76 23.88 9.23 -10.83
N TYR A 77 23.90 10.51 -11.17
CA TYR A 77 22.79 11.44 -10.96
C TYR A 77 21.66 11.17 -11.96
N THR A 78 20.49 10.78 -11.47
CA THR A 78 19.24 10.78 -12.23
C THR A 78 18.59 12.16 -12.13
N SER A 79 17.85 12.57 -13.17
CA SER A 79 17.12 13.84 -13.17
C SER A 79 15.68 13.62 -12.73
N HIS A 80 15.24 14.36 -11.71
CA HIS A 80 13.86 14.40 -11.23
C HIS A 80 13.24 15.77 -11.50
N GLY A 81 11.94 15.81 -11.75
CA GLY A 81 11.20 17.05 -12.03
C GLY A 81 10.10 16.87 -13.07
N PRO A 82 9.23 17.87 -13.24
CA PRO A 82 8.13 17.78 -14.21
C PRO A 82 8.64 17.65 -15.65
N TYR A 83 7.80 17.10 -16.53
CA TYR A 83 8.10 17.01 -17.96
C TYR A 83 7.73 18.30 -18.69
N ASP A 84 8.69 18.87 -19.43
CA ASP A 84 8.54 20.15 -20.16
C ASP A 84 8.39 20.00 -21.70
N GLY A 85 8.25 18.77 -22.21
CA GLY A 85 8.14 18.51 -23.65
C GLY A 85 6.70 18.45 -24.20
N VAL A 86 6.58 18.24 -25.52
CA VAL A 86 5.28 18.03 -26.20
C VAL A 86 5.06 16.52 -26.43
N PRO A 87 3.93 15.94 -25.95
CA PRO A 87 3.65 14.51 -26.15
C PRO A 87 3.51 14.15 -27.63
N THR A 88 4.12 13.05 -28.07
CA THR A 88 3.99 12.53 -29.43
C THR A 88 2.75 11.65 -29.63
N THR A 89 2.18 11.13 -28.54
CA THR A 89 0.95 10.34 -28.49
C THR A 89 0.15 10.77 -27.27
N THR A 90 -1.19 10.83 -27.37
CA THR A 90 -2.07 11.19 -26.26
C THR A 90 -3.23 10.21 -26.09
N GLY A 91 -3.73 10.04 -24.87
CA GLY A 91 -4.89 9.19 -24.53
C GLY A 91 -4.52 7.78 -24.04
N ALA A 92 -5.45 7.08 -23.39
CA ALA A 92 -5.23 5.69 -22.98
C ALA A 92 -5.11 4.76 -24.19
N VAL A 93 -4.37 3.65 -24.04
CA VAL A 93 -4.39 2.59 -25.06
C VAL A 93 -5.77 1.96 -25.03
N SER A 94 -6.41 1.84 -26.18
CA SER A 94 -7.75 1.26 -26.28
C SER A 94 -7.93 0.55 -27.61
N THR A 95 -8.72 -0.52 -27.57
CA THR A 95 -9.26 -1.23 -28.73
C THR A 95 -10.78 -1.04 -28.75
N ASP A 96 -11.52 -1.80 -29.56
CA ASP A 96 -12.97 -1.66 -29.65
C ASP A 96 -13.67 -2.07 -28.34
N ALA A 97 -14.26 -1.10 -27.64
CA ALA A 97 -15.09 -1.35 -26.46
C ALA A 97 -16.43 -1.99 -26.87
N MET A 98 -16.62 -3.26 -26.50
CA MET A 98 -17.82 -4.03 -26.90
C MET A 98 -19.08 -3.68 -26.09
N MET A 99 -18.93 -3.11 -24.89
CA MET A 99 -20.02 -2.77 -23.98
C MET A 99 -19.65 -1.56 -23.11
N GLN A 100 -20.66 -0.86 -22.58
CA GLN A 100 -20.47 0.30 -21.68
C GLN A 100 -20.33 -0.11 -20.21
N THR A 101 -20.92 -1.23 -19.82
CA THR A 101 -20.87 -1.82 -18.48
C THR A 101 -20.78 -3.34 -18.58
N ILE A 102 -20.26 -3.99 -17.54
CA ILE A 102 -20.25 -5.46 -17.44
C ILE A 102 -21.61 -5.93 -16.90
N PRO A 103 -22.30 -6.87 -17.58
CA PRO A 103 -23.60 -7.37 -17.12
C PRO A 103 -23.47 -8.20 -15.84
N ASN A 104 -24.45 -8.09 -14.95
CA ASN A 104 -24.55 -8.97 -13.78
C ASN A 104 -25.06 -10.35 -14.22
N LEU A 105 -24.19 -11.37 -14.12
CA LEU A 105 -24.49 -12.75 -14.52
C LEU A 105 -25.02 -13.63 -13.37
N GLY A 106 -25.17 -13.07 -12.16
CA GLY A 106 -25.51 -13.83 -10.96
C GLY A 106 -24.33 -14.62 -10.39
N PRO A 107 -24.57 -15.52 -9.41
CA PRO A 107 -23.52 -16.27 -8.74
C PRO A 107 -22.85 -17.29 -9.68
N ALA A 108 -21.55 -17.51 -9.50
CA ALA A 108 -20.80 -18.50 -10.27
C ALA A 108 -21.38 -19.92 -10.09
N PRO A 109 -21.23 -20.83 -11.07
CA PRO A 109 -21.76 -22.20 -10.99
C PRO A 109 -21.29 -23.00 -9.76
N THR A 110 -20.12 -22.66 -9.21
CA THR A 110 -19.54 -23.29 -8.02
C THR A 110 -20.00 -22.66 -6.69
N ALA A 111 -20.77 -21.56 -6.73
CA ALA A 111 -21.26 -20.88 -5.52
C ALA A 111 -22.18 -21.74 -4.65
N THR A 112 -22.68 -22.87 -5.18
CA THR A 112 -23.52 -23.83 -4.44
C THR A 112 -22.72 -24.95 -3.79
N TYR A 113 -21.39 -24.99 -3.92
CA TYR A 113 -20.57 -25.99 -3.26
C TYR A 113 -20.57 -25.77 -1.73
N TYR A 114 -21.03 -26.77 -0.98
CA TYR A 114 -21.06 -26.71 0.48
C TYR A 114 -20.72 -28.09 1.07
N ASN A 115 -19.59 -28.19 1.77
CA ASN A 115 -19.14 -29.44 2.39
C ASN A 115 -19.66 -29.55 3.83
N THR A 116 -20.86 -30.12 3.99
CA THR A 116 -21.57 -30.21 5.28
C THR A 116 -20.95 -31.18 6.29
N ASN A 117 -20.13 -32.12 5.84
CA ASN A 117 -19.63 -33.21 6.70
C ASN A 117 -18.12 -33.20 6.90
N GLY A 118 -17.41 -32.24 6.28
CA GLY A 118 -15.95 -32.09 6.36
C GLY A 118 -15.15 -33.26 5.76
N LYS A 119 -15.79 -34.18 5.03
CA LYS A 119 -15.15 -35.34 4.39
C LYS A 119 -14.81 -35.02 2.94
N LEU A 120 -13.88 -35.80 2.38
CA LEU A 120 -13.58 -35.77 0.94
C LEU A 120 -14.82 -36.22 0.16
N GLN A 121 -15.28 -35.36 -0.75
CA GLN A 121 -16.43 -35.63 -1.61
C GLN A 121 -16.02 -36.25 -2.96
N GLN A 122 -14.71 -36.28 -3.26
CA GLN A 122 -14.15 -36.76 -4.53
C GLN A 122 -12.97 -37.72 -4.28
N PRO A 123 -12.72 -38.69 -5.18
CA PRO A 123 -11.56 -39.58 -5.08
C PRO A 123 -10.23 -38.81 -5.09
N GLN A 124 -9.25 -39.32 -4.35
CA GLN A 124 -7.88 -38.81 -4.37
C GLN A 124 -7.16 -39.31 -5.62
N PRO A 125 -6.56 -38.44 -6.46
CA PRO A 125 -5.81 -38.87 -7.63
C PRO A 125 -4.57 -39.71 -7.28
N ILE A 126 -3.91 -39.42 -6.15
CA ILE A 126 -2.81 -40.20 -5.58
C ILE A 126 -2.92 -40.22 -4.05
N PRO A 127 -2.20 -41.11 -3.33
CA PRO A 127 -2.23 -41.15 -1.87
C PRO A 127 -1.92 -39.79 -1.24
N TYR A 128 -2.70 -39.42 -0.23
CA TYR A 128 -2.56 -38.17 0.54
C TYR A 128 -2.84 -36.87 -0.24
N GLN A 129 -3.32 -36.94 -1.48
CA GLN A 129 -3.67 -35.76 -2.28
C GLN A 129 -5.18 -35.74 -2.56
N PRO A 130 -5.96 -34.82 -1.96
CA PRO A 130 -7.35 -34.57 -2.37
C PRO A 130 -7.44 -34.25 -3.87
N ALA A 131 -8.63 -34.40 -4.46
CA ALA A 131 -8.89 -33.81 -5.77
C ALA A 131 -8.56 -32.32 -5.71
N GLY A 132 -7.49 -31.91 -6.39
CA GLY A 132 -6.95 -30.56 -6.31
C GLY A 132 -7.71 -29.57 -7.20
N GLY A 133 -7.31 -28.31 -7.13
CA GLY A 133 -7.89 -27.23 -7.93
C GLY A 133 -7.35 -27.17 -9.36
N LEU A 134 -7.56 -26.02 -9.99
CA LEU A 134 -6.95 -25.71 -11.29
C LEU A 134 -5.41 -25.76 -11.18
N GLY A 135 -4.72 -26.26 -12.21
CA GLY A 135 -3.26 -26.35 -12.25
C GLY A 135 -2.65 -27.53 -11.46
N THR A 136 -3.42 -28.33 -10.73
CA THR A 136 -2.87 -29.42 -9.90
C THR A 136 -2.89 -30.81 -10.57
N ASN A 137 -3.17 -30.87 -11.88
CA ASN A 137 -3.35 -32.14 -12.62
C ASN A 137 -2.02 -32.75 -13.13
N GLY A 138 -0.87 -32.17 -12.75
CA GLY A 138 0.46 -32.59 -13.22
C GLY A 138 0.94 -31.87 -14.47
N THR A 139 0.21 -30.88 -14.98
CA THR A 139 0.72 -29.97 -16.02
C THR A 139 1.92 -29.20 -15.48
N THR A 140 2.97 -29.05 -16.29
CA THR A 140 4.17 -28.31 -15.90
C THR A 140 3.85 -26.81 -15.77
N PRO A 141 4.13 -26.18 -14.61
CA PRO A 141 3.88 -24.75 -14.41
C PRO A 141 4.69 -23.88 -15.37
N ARG A 142 4.07 -22.81 -15.90
CA ARG A 142 4.71 -21.77 -16.71
C ARG A 142 4.51 -20.39 -16.05
N TYR A 143 5.58 -19.83 -15.51
CA TYR A 143 5.56 -18.54 -14.81
C TYR A 143 5.68 -17.33 -15.77
N MET A 144 4.69 -17.18 -16.64
CA MET A 144 4.60 -16.07 -17.60
C MET A 144 3.12 -15.71 -17.79
N VAL A 145 2.86 -14.46 -18.14
CA VAL A 145 1.50 -13.97 -18.44
C VAL A 145 0.80 -14.80 -19.52
N GLU A 146 -0.52 -14.95 -19.41
CA GLU A 146 -1.34 -15.81 -20.28
C GLU A 146 -2.43 -15.08 -21.07
N SER A 147 -2.70 -13.82 -20.76
CA SER A 147 -3.68 -12.98 -21.46
C SER A 147 -3.27 -11.51 -21.49
N ASP A 148 -4.02 -10.70 -22.26
CA ASP A 148 -3.84 -9.24 -22.27
C ASP A 148 -4.14 -8.63 -20.89
N PHE A 149 -5.09 -9.20 -20.14
CA PHE A 149 -5.39 -8.78 -18.78
C PHE A 149 -4.21 -9.05 -17.84
N ASP A 150 -3.61 -10.25 -17.91
CA ASP A 150 -2.40 -10.58 -17.15
C ASP A 150 -1.26 -9.63 -17.52
N TYR A 151 -1.01 -9.48 -18.83
CA TYR A 151 0.08 -8.66 -19.35
C TYR A 151 -0.02 -7.22 -18.84
N GLU A 152 -1.16 -6.55 -19.06
CA GLU A 152 -1.36 -5.15 -18.65
C GLU A 152 -1.37 -4.97 -17.13
N SER A 153 -1.77 -5.99 -16.37
CA SER A 153 -1.72 -5.95 -14.90
C SER A 153 -0.29 -6.06 -14.38
N ILE A 154 0.53 -6.94 -14.97
CA ILE A 154 1.93 -7.10 -14.58
C ILE A 154 2.81 -5.94 -15.11
N VAL A 155 2.47 -5.34 -16.27
CA VAL A 155 3.10 -4.09 -16.74
C VAL A 155 2.87 -2.96 -15.73
N LEU A 156 1.66 -2.83 -15.20
CA LEU A 156 1.34 -1.84 -14.16
C LEU A 156 2.13 -2.12 -12.87
N ALA A 157 2.17 -3.38 -12.41
CA ALA A 157 2.94 -3.76 -11.23
C ALA A 157 4.44 -3.47 -11.43
N LEU A 158 5.03 -3.76 -12.60
CA LEU A 158 6.43 -3.42 -12.86
C LEU A 158 6.70 -1.91 -12.84
N HIS A 159 5.74 -1.08 -13.25
CA HIS A 159 5.86 0.37 -13.05
C HIS A 159 5.86 0.76 -11.57
N GLN A 160 5.12 0.05 -10.71
CA GLN A 160 5.13 0.23 -9.25
C GLN A 160 6.52 -0.11 -8.68
N GLU A 161 7.07 -1.26 -9.03
CA GLU A 161 8.41 -1.67 -8.57
C GLU A 161 9.49 -0.63 -8.96
N TRP A 162 9.39 -0.09 -10.17
CA TRP A 162 10.35 0.89 -10.65
C TRP A 162 10.27 2.23 -9.91
N ILE A 163 9.07 2.70 -9.56
CA ILE A 163 8.92 3.95 -8.80
C ILE A 163 9.34 3.77 -7.35
N GLU A 164 9.06 2.63 -6.72
CA GLU A 164 9.48 2.36 -5.34
C GLU A 164 11.01 2.23 -5.24
N LEU A 165 11.61 1.46 -6.15
CA LEU A 165 13.06 1.34 -6.26
C LEU A 165 13.74 2.70 -6.42
N ASP A 166 13.24 3.55 -7.32
CA ASP A 166 13.81 4.88 -7.54
C ASP A 166 13.56 5.79 -6.33
N CYS A 167 12.33 5.86 -5.82
CA CYS A 167 11.94 6.72 -4.71
C CYS A 167 12.77 6.44 -3.46
N PHE A 168 12.93 5.16 -3.08
CA PHE A 168 13.70 4.78 -1.90
C PHE A 168 15.17 5.21 -2.03
N ASN A 169 15.78 5.00 -3.21
CA ASN A 169 17.14 5.45 -3.49
C ASN A 169 17.25 6.98 -3.57
N ASN A 170 16.26 7.65 -4.14
CA ASN A 170 16.24 9.10 -4.29
C ASN A 170 16.24 9.80 -2.92
N GLY A 171 15.39 9.37 -1.98
CA GLY A 171 15.36 9.95 -0.64
C GLY A 171 16.69 9.76 0.10
N LEU A 172 17.30 8.57 -0.01
CA LEU A 172 18.61 8.27 0.56
C LEU A 172 19.76 9.09 -0.05
N ALA A 173 19.63 9.49 -1.31
CA ALA A 173 20.61 10.32 -2.01
C ALA A 173 20.39 11.84 -1.79
N THR A 174 19.15 12.24 -1.52
CA THR A 174 18.74 13.65 -1.40
C THR A 174 19.01 14.21 -0.02
N PHE A 175 18.73 13.44 1.04
CA PHE A 175 18.85 13.90 2.43
C PHE A 175 20.13 13.40 3.09
N SER A 176 20.77 14.24 3.90
CA SER A 176 21.94 13.82 4.67
C SER A 176 21.56 13.01 5.91
N ASP A 177 22.53 12.33 6.51
CA ASP A 177 22.32 11.65 7.80
C ASP A 177 21.85 12.62 8.89
N GLU A 178 22.30 13.89 8.86
CA GLU A 178 21.85 14.93 9.78
C GLU A 178 20.39 15.33 9.54
N ASP A 179 19.94 15.40 8.28
CA ASP A 179 18.55 15.69 7.94
C ASP A 179 17.64 14.59 8.51
N PHE A 180 17.98 13.31 8.30
CA PHE A 180 17.25 12.18 8.87
C PHE A 180 17.29 12.19 10.41
N ALA A 181 18.45 12.45 11.00
CA ALA A 181 18.59 12.51 12.46
C ALA A 181 17.73 13.62 13.07
N SER A 182 17.56 14.76 12.37
CA SER A 182 16.73 15.89 12.83
C SER A 182 15.26 15.52 13.05
N VAL A 183 14.76 14.49 12.35
CA VAL A 183 13.39 14.01 12.47
C VAL A 183 13.27 12.72 13.30
N GLY A 184 14.38 12.27 13.90
CA GLY A 184 14.45 11.09 14.76
C GLY A 184 14.73 9.77 14.01
N LEU A 185 15.19 9.83 12.76
CA LEU A 185 15.52 8.65 11.94
C LEU A 185 17.04 8.44 11.97
N GLY A 186 17.49 7.37 12.62
CA GLY A 186 18.91 7.06 12.79
C GLY A 186 19.49 6.12 11.72
N PRO A 187 20.78 5.79 11.81
CA PRO A 187 21.46 4.93 10.83
C PRO A 187 20.79 3.56 10.60
N GLU A 188 20.24 2.94 11.64
CA GLU A 188 19.49 1.67 11.52
C GLU A 188 18.24 1.82 10.65
N THR A 189 17.54 2.94 10.79
CA THR A 189 16.37 3.27 9.99
C THR A 189 16.72 3.55 8.53
N ILE A 190 17.82 4.26 8.30
CA ILE A 190 18.35 4.50 6.94
C ILE A 190 18.73 3.16 6.29
N ASN A 191 19.30 2.23 7.06
CA ASN A 191 19.74 0.94 6.55
C ASN A 191 18.55 0.03 6.17
N ILE A 192 17.44 0.06 6.91
CA ILE A 192 16.24 -0.68 6.49
C ILE A 192 15.66 -0.13 5.19
N ILE A 193 15.65 1.20 4.97
CA ILE A 193 15.20 1.79 3.70
C ILE A 193 16.10 1.35 2.54
N ARG A 194 17.42 1.30 2.76
CA ARG A 194 18.36 0.76 1.77
C ARG A 194 18.09 -0.71 1.45
N PHE A 195 17.75 -1.50 2.46
CA PHE A 195 17.40 -2.91 2.26
C PHE A 195 16.07 -3.07 1.51
N MET A 196 15.07 -2.24 1.79
CA MET A 196 13.82 -2.21 1.02
C MET A 196 14.08 -1.89 -0.46
N ALA A 197 14.96 -0.94 -0.77
CA ALA A 197 15.36 -0.68 -2.17
C ALA A 197 16.02 -1.90 -2.84
N GLN A 198 16.75 -2.74 -2.10
CA GLN A 198 17.29 -3.99 -2.66
C GLN A 198 16.19 -5.04 -2.90
N GLN A 199 15.13 -5.04 -2.09
CA GLN A 199 13.97 -5.90 -2.30
C GLN A 199 13.25 -5.54 -3.60
N GLU A 200 13.04 -4.24 -3.88
CA GLU A 200 12.42 -3.79 -5.15
C GLU A 200 13.22 -4.18 -6.38
N THR A 201 14.55 -4.31 -6.26
CA THR A 201 15.36 -4.87 -7.36
C THR A 201 14.97 -6.32 -7.68
N GLY A 202 14.71 -7.12 -6.64
CA GLY A 202 14.26 -8.50 -6.78
C GLY A 202 12.86 -8.59 -7.38
N HIS A 203 11.93 -7.77 -6.89
CA HIS A 203 10.56 -7.71 -7.38
C HIS A 203 10.51 -7.24 -8.85
N ALA A 204 11.19 -6.13 -9.20
CA ALA A 204 11.24 -5.65 -10.57
C ALA A 204 11.85 -6.68 -11.53
N THR A 205 12.87 -7.43 -11.07
CA THR A 205 13.45 -8.54 -11.85
C THR A 205 12.43 -9.65 -12.06
N LEU A 206 11.71 -10.06 -11.01
CA LEU A 206 10.67 -11.07 -11.09
C LEU A 206 9.61 -10.72 -12.14
N LEU A 207 9.03 -9.51 -12.07
CA LEU A 207 7.96 -9.09 -12.98
C LEU A 207 8.46 -8.89 -14.42
N THR A 208 9.69 -8.37 -14.57
CA THR A 208 10.36 -8.29 -15.88
C THR A 208 10.42 -9.66 -16.55
N ASN A 209 10.72 -10.72 -15.80
CA ASN A 209 10.84 -12.07 -16.35
C ASN A 209 9.50 -12.66 -16.78
N MET A 210 8.42 -12.32 -16.05
CA MET A 210 7.06 -12.76 -16.39
C MET A 210 6.56 -12.13 -17.69
N LEU A 211 6.99 -10.90 -17.97
CA LEU A 211 6.63 -10.11 -19.15
C LEU A 211 7.53 -10.40 -20.38
N GLY A 212 8.80 -10.75 -20.15
CA GLY A 212 9.76 -11.04 -21.21
C GLY A 212 10.27 -9.78 -21.92
N GLU A 213 10.52 -9.89 -23.23
CA GLU A 213 11.22 -8.86 -24.02
C GLU A 213 10.49 -7.51 -24.10
N THR A 214 9.19 -7.50 -23.83
CA THR A 214 8.33 -6.31 -23.87
C THR A 214 8.12 -5.68 -22.48
N ALA A 215 8.84 -6.14 -21.46
CA ALA A 215 8.80 -5.54 -20.13
C ALA A 215 9.18 -4.04 -20.17
N PRO A 216 8.37 -3.14 -19.58
CA PRO A 216 8.73 -1.73 -19.52
C PRO A 216 10.02 -1.49 -18.72
N LYS A 217 10.81 -0.57 -19.23
CA LYS A 217 12.02 -0.03 -18.60
C LYS A 217 11.66 1.01 -17.55
N GLN A 218 12.58 1.20 -16.60
CA GLN A 218 12.46 2.23 -15.56
C GLN A 218 12.38 3.63 -16.18
N CYS A 219 11.54 4.48 -15.60
CA CYS A 219 11.31 5.85 -16.04
C CYS A 219 12.07 6.85 -15.15
N THR A 220 11.85 8.14 -15.40
CA THR A 220 12.26 9.24 -14.52
C THR A 220 11.04 9.80 -13.81
N TYR A 221 11.23 10.35 -12.62
CA TYR A 221 10.12 10.62 -11.69
C TYR A 221 10.13 12.07 -11.17
N ASN A 222 8.98 12.50 -10.63
CA ASN A 222 8.79 13.83 -10.06
C ASN A 222 8.14 13.75 -8.68
N TYR A 223 8.95 13.63 -7.63
CA TYR A 223 8.46 13.42 -6.27
C TYR A 223 8.10 14.73 -5.53
N PRO A 224 7.02 14.73 -4.72
CA PRO A 224 6.49 15.90 -4.03
C PRO A 224 7.04 16.06 -2.60
N TYR A 225 8.36 16.01 -2.38
CA TYR A 225 8.91 16.19 -1.03
C TYR A 225 10.17 17.05 -1.00
N THR A 226 10.33 17.77 0.11
CA THR A 226 11.50 18.61 0.39
C THR A 226 12.09 18.36 1.77
N THR A 227 11.42 17.54 2.60
CA THR A 227 11.90 17.15 3.92
C THR A 227 11.87 15.62 4.10
N PRO A 228 12.67 15.06 5.04
CA PRO A 228 12.61 13.64 5.35
C PRO A 228 11.23 13.15 5.79
N ARG A 229 10.44 13.99 6.48
CA ARG A 229 9.07 13.62 6.90
C ARG A 229 8.11 13.53 5.72
N GLU A 230 8.19 14.48 4.78
CA GLU A 230 7.41 14.44 3.54
C GLU A 230 7.79 13.23 2.69
N PHE A 231 9.08 12.88 2.65
CA PHE A 231 9.56 11.66 2.00
C PHE A 231 8.96 10.39 2.63
N ILE A 232 8.99 10.24 3.96
CA ILE A 232 8.41 9.07 4.64
C ILE A 232 6.89 9.02 4.46
N ASP A 233 6.20 10.16 4.53
CA ASP A 233 4.75 10.21 4.29
C ASP A 233 4.38 9.87 2.84
N PHE A 234 5.16 10.34 1.86
CA PHE A 234 4.95 9.93 0.47
C PHE A 234 5.14 8.43 0.30
N ASN A 235 6.17 7.84 0.91
CA ASN A 235 6.44 6.40 0.77
C ASN A 235 5.38 5.52 1.43
N GLN A 236 4.78 5.90 2.56
CA GLN A 236 3.67 5.12 3.11
C GLN A 236 2.41 5.17 2.23
N ILE A 237 2.21 6.25 1.44
CA ILE A 237 1.14 6.34 0.44
C ILE A 237 1.49 5.52 -0.81
N LEU A 238 2.71 5.67 -1.31
CA LEU A 238 3.24 5.00 -2.50
C LEU A 238 3.08 3.49 -2.39
N THR A 239 3.62 2.94 -1.30
CA THR A 239 3.55 1.50 -1.00
C THR A 239 2.13 1.03 -0.71
N ARG A 240 1.25 1.91 -0.21
CA ARG A 240 -0.17 1.61 0.02
C ARG A 240 -0.94 1.42 -1.27
N PHE A 241 -0.83 2.32 -2.26
CA PHE A 241 -1.54 2.10 -3.52
C PHE A 241 -0.87 1.05 -4.40
N GLY A 242 0.45 0.84 -4.23
CA GLY A 242 1.19 -0.25 -4.85
C GLY A 242 0.63 -1.60 -4.45
N GLU A 243 0.63 -1.87 -3.13
CA GLU A 243 0.18 -3.16 -2.64
C GLU A 243 -1.30 -3.41 -2.99
N SER A 244 -2.12 -2.37 -2.84
CA SER A 244 -3.56 -2.45 -3.08
C SER A 244 -3.86 -2.70 -4.55
N GLY A 245 -3.05 -2.16 -5.47
CA GLY A 245 -3.19 -2.41 -6.89
C GLY A 245 -3.06 -3.89 -7.22
N VAL A 246 -1.97 -4.52 -6.76
CA VAL A 246 -1.72 -5.96 -6.95
C VAL A 246 -2.80 -6.81 -6.31
N LEU A 247 -3.17 -6.53 -5.05
CA LEU A 247 -4.24 -7.25 -4.36
C LEU A 247 -5.57 -7.20 -5.12
N GLY A 248 -5.85 -6.09 -5.80
CA GLY A 248 -7.09 -5.88 -6.54
C GLY A 248 -7.21 -6.71 -7.82
N PHE A 249 -6.10 -7.05 -8.48
CA PHE A 249 -6.14 -7.85 -9.72
C PHE A 249 -5.62 -9.28 -9.58
N ASN A 250 -4.86 -9.59 -8.53
CA ASN A 250 -4.15 -10.86 -8.41
C ASN A 250 -5.07 -12.09 -8.55
N ALA A 251 -6.24 -12.07 -7.91
CA ALA A 251 -7.21 -13.17 -7.98
C ALA A 251 -7.95 -13.28 -9.34
N HIS A 252 -7.73 -12.32 -10.24
CA HIS A 252 -8.33 -12.26 -11.57
C HIS A 252 -7.37 -12.65 -12.68
N LEU A 253 -6.09 -12.91 -12.37
CA LEU A 253 -5.12 -13.36 -13.34
C LEU A 253 -5.52 -14.73 -13.91
N ASP A 254 -5.36 -14.88 -15.22
CA ASP A 254 -5.49 -16.16 -15.90
C ASP A 254 -4.35 -17.09 -15.48
N SER A 255 -3.12 -16.55 -15.45
CA SER A 255 -1.93 -17.24 -14.95
C SER A 255 -1.88 -17.31 -13.42
N ARG A 256 -2.15 -18.51 -12.89
CA ARG A 256 -2.08 -18.81 -11.45
C ARG A 256 -0.64 -18.91 -10.96
N GLU A 257 0.25 -19.32 -11.85
CA GLU A 257 1.68 -19.41 -11.63
C GLU A 257 2.27 -18.02 -11.38
N VAL A 258 1.91 -17.03 -12.21
CA VAL A 258 2.29 -15.63 -12.00
C VAL A 258 1.74 -15.12 -10.67
N SER A 259 0.44 -15.34 -10.43
CA SER A 259 -0.23 -14.95 -9.18
C SER A 259 0.49 -15.50 -7.94
N ALA A 260 0.89 -16.77 -7.94
CA ALA A 260 1.59 -17.40 -6.81
C ALA A 260 2.98 -16.79 -6.51
N LEU A 261 3.68 -16.25 -7.51
CA LEU A 261 4.95 -15.56 -7.28
C LEU A 261 4.73 -14.09 -6.88
N LEU A 262 3.75 -13.43 -7.48
CA LEU A 262 3.35 -12.06 -7.16
C LEU A 262 2.85 -11.95 -5.70
N GLU A 263 2.15 -12.98 -5.21
CA GLU A 263 1.76 -13.08 -3.80
C GLU A 263 2.95 -13.12 -2.82
N GLN A 264 4.14 -13.51 -3.26
CA GLN A 264 5.32 -13.52 -2.38
C GLN A 264 5.95 -12.14 -2.25
N SER A 265 5.99 -11.35 -3.33
CA SER A 265 6.45 -9.96 -3.30
C SER A 265 5.46 -9.07 -2.55
N ILE A 266 4.16 -9.24 -2.77
CA ILE A 266 3.14 -8.37 -2.15
C ILE A 266 3.13 -8.44 -0.63
N HIS A 267 3.41 -9.61 -0.05
CA HIS A 267 3.57 -9.75 1.41
C HIS A 267 4.78 -8.98 1.94
N THR A 268 5.79 -8.74 1.11
CA THR A 268 6.94 -7.90 1.44
C THR A 268 6.58 -6.42 1.34
N GLU A 269 5.92 -6.00 0.26
CA GLU A 269 5.43 -4.62 0.09
C GLU A 269 4.55 -4.16 1.27
N ALA A 270 3.62 -5.01 1.73
CA ALA A 270 2.79 -4.72 2.90
C ALA A 270 3.60 -4.46 4.18
N ARG A 271 4.72 -5.17 4.36
CA ARG A 271 5.63 -4.93 5.49
C ARG A 271 6.40 -3.64 5.31
N GLN A 272 6.76 -3.26 4.09
CA GLN A 272 7.44 -1.99 3.83
C GLN A 272 6.50 -0.81 4.10
N GLN A 273 5.25 -0.90 3.67
CA GLN A 273 4.18 0.04 4.00
C GLN A 273 4.06 0.21 5.53
N MET A 274 4.01 -0.90 6.27
CA MET A 274 4.03 -0.91 7.74
C MET A 274 5.29 -0.22 8.32
N ILE A 275 6.48 -0.48 7.77
CA ILE A 275 7.71 0.21 8.22
C ILE A 275 7.60 1.72 8.00
N PHE A 276 7.19 2.19 6.81
CA PHE A 276 7.06 3.64 6.59
C PHE A 276 6.06 4.30 7.54
N ARG A 277 4.98 3.60 7.90
CA ARG A 277 4.05 4.04 8.95
C ARG A 277 4.74 4.17 10.32
N GLN A 278 5.55 3.19 10.72
CA GLN A 278 6.35 3.26 11.96
C GLN A 278 7.33 4.44 11.96
N LEU A 279 7.97 4.70 10.82
CA LEU A 279 8.92 5.79 10.65
C LEU A 279 8.23 7.16 10.71
N LEU A 280 6.97 7.25 10.30
CA LEU A 280 6.14 8.45 10.43
C LEU A 280 5.50 8.59 11.84
N GLY A 281 5.65 7.59 12.70
CA GLY A 281 5.02 7.56 14.02
C GLY A 281 3.51 7.26 13.99
N LEU A 282 3.03 6.62 12.92
CA LEU A 282 1.67 6.08 12.81
C LEU A 282 1.57 4.69 13.44
N ALA A 283 0.33 4.22 13.65
CA ALA A 283 0.10 2.83 14.05
C ALA A 283 0.56 1.89 12.91
N PRO A 284 1.43 0.91 13.18
CA PRO A 284 2.05 0.09 12.12
C PRO A 284 1.03 -0.73 11.32
N MET A 285 0.08 -1.37 11.98
CA MET A 285 -0.92 -2.25 11.38
C MET A 285 -2.30 -1.85 11.90
N PRO A 286 -2.94 -0.82 11.31
CA PRO A 286 -4.21 -0.29 11.80
C PRO A 286 -5.42 -1.13 11.36
N VAL A 287 -5.26 -2.07 10.43
CA VAL A 287 -6.34 -2.82 9.79
C VAL A 287 -6.17 -4.33 9.97
N TRP A 288 -7.24 -5.09 9.70
CA TRP A 288 -7.21 -6.56 9.64
C TRP A 288 -6.95 -7.10 8.24
N PHE A 289 -7.41 -6.37 7.23
CA PHE A 289 -7.31 -6.76 5.83
C PHE A 289 -6.86 -5.57 5.00
N GLU A 290 -6.00 -5.82 4.02
CA GLU A 290 -5.62 -4.78 3.06
C GLU A 290 -6.63 -4.70 1.93
N ALA A 291 -6.97 -3.47 1.52
CA ALA A 291 -7.93 -3.25 0.45
C ALA A 291 -7.26 -3.48 -0.91
N GLY A 292 -7.92 -4.24 -1.79
CA GLY A 292 -7.56 -4.30 -3.21
C GLY A 292 -8.24 -3.19 -4.01
N ILE A 293 -7.53 -2.59 -4.97
CA ILE A 293 -8.08 -1.57 -5.89
C ILE A 293 -7.90 -1.98 -7.36
N PRO A 294 -8.80 -1.57 -8.27
CA PRO A 294 -8.65 -1.85 -9.69
C PRO A 294 -7.39 -1.21 -10.29
N GLN A 295 -6.88 -1.81 -11.37
CA GLN A 295 -5.67 -1.35 -12.07
C GLN A 295 -5.76 0.11 -12.52
N SER A 296 -6.93 0.56 -13.00
CA SER A 296 -7.16 1.95 -13.37
C SER A 296 -7.03 2.92 -12.20
N TRP A 297 -7.28 2.48 -10.97
CA TRP A 297 -7.12 3.31 -9.77
C TRP A 297 -5.65 3.40 -9.42
N ALA A 298 -4.95 2.27 -9.32
CA ALA A 298 -3.52 2.23 -9.08
C ALA A 298 -2.75 3.05 -10.12
N TRP A 299 -3.09 2.93 -11.41
CA TRP A 299 -2.49 3.75 -12.46
C TRP A 299 -2.84 5.24 -12.33
N THR A 300 -4.06 5.59 -11.89
CA THR A 300 -4.45 6.99 -11.59
C THR A 300 -3.56 7.61 -10.51
N PHE A 301 -3.17 6.84 -9.49
CA PHE A 301 -2.32 7.32 -8.41
C PHE A 301 -0.82 7.33 -8.78
N LEU A 302 -0.36 6.36 -9.58
CA LEU A 302 1.04 6.21 -9.95
C LEU A 302 1.47 7.18 -11.07
N ALA A 303 0.71 7.24 -12.17
CA ALA A 303 1.12 7.94 -13.38
C ALA A 303 1.52 9.42 -13.16
N PRO A 304 0.83 10.23 -12.31
CA PRO A 304 1.21 11.62 -12.06
C PRO A 304 2.61 11.85 -11.49
N TYR A 305 3.30 10.79 -11.04
CA TYR A 305 4.66 10.85 -10.52
C TYR A 305 5.72 10.41 -11.55
N ILE A 306 5.32 9.92 -12.72
CA ILE A 306 6.25 9.59 -13.80
C ILE A 306 6.42 10.82 -14.71
N SER A 307 7.64 11.33 -14.80
CA SER A 307 7.99 12.46 -15.66
C SER A 307 8.14 12.02 -17.12
N SER A 308 9.07 11.12 -17.39
CA SER A 308 9.37 10.64 -18.74
C SER A 308 9.92 9.23 -18.71
N CYS A 309 9.63 8.45 -19.74
CA CYS A 309 10.20 7.10 -19.91
C CYS A 309 11.11 7.05 -21.14
N PRO A 310 12.06 6.10 -21.20
CA PRO A 310 12.85 5.85 -22.40
C PRO A 310 12.00 5.71 -23.66
N GLU A 311 12.56 6.03 -24.83
CA GLU A 311 11.88 5.80 -26.11
C GLU A 311 11.52 4.31 -26.29
N ASN A 312 10.41 4.06 -26.99
CA ASN A 312 9.86 2.72 -27.23
C ASN A 312 9.55 1.92 -25.95
N ASN A 313 9.23 2.60 -24.84
CA ASN A 313 8.75 1.92 -23.65
C ASN A 313 7.30 1.46 -23.83
N THR A 314 6.97 0.27 -23.29
CA THR A 314 5.60 -0.26 -23.31
C THR A 314 4.66 0.69 -22.57
N ARG A 315 3.49 0.93 -23.16
CA ARG A 315 2.46 1.83 -22.64
C ARG A 315 1.43 1.02 -21.86
N VAL A 316 1.00 1.54 -20.71
CA VAL A 316 -0.04 0.94 -19.87
C VAL A 316 -1.43 1.20 -20.47
N ALA A 317 -2.29 0.19 -20.53
CA ALA A 317 -3.62 0.31 -21.14
C ALA A 317 -4.71 0.90 -20.22
N TRP A 318 -4.42 1.10 -18.95
CA TRP A 318 -5.41 1.56 -17.98
C TRP A 318 -5.70 3.06 -18.09
N GLN A 319 -6.98 3.43 -18.01
CA GLN A 319 -7.42 4.82 -18.06
C GLN A 319 -7.19 5.53 -16.71
N ASN A 320 -6.55 6.70 -16.75
CA ASN A 320 -6.45 7.58 -15.59
C ASN A 320 -7.76 8.34 -15.36
N PHE A 321 -8.25 8.37 -14.13
CA PHE A 321 -9.40 9.19 -13.76
C PHE A 321 -8.98 10.59 -13.30
N PRO A 322 -9.87 11.60 -13.36
CA PRO A 322 -9.63 12.91 -12.76
C PRO A 322 -9.31 12.80 -11.25
N ALA A 323 -8.51 13.72 -10.73
CA ALA A 323 -8.15 13.74 -9.32
C ALA A 323 -9.32 14.21 -8.45
N LEU A 324 -9.54 13.51 -7.33
CA LEU A 324 -10.37 13.94 -6.21
C LEU A 324 -9.44 14.45 -5.11
N HIS A 325 -9.68 15.68 -4.69
CA HIS A 325 -8.88 16.37 -3.69
C HIS A 325 -9.67 16.46 -2.39
N VAL A 326 -9.06 15.96 -1.32
CA VAL A 326 -9.61 16.09 0.03
C VAL A 326 -9.08 17.38 0.64
N VAL A 327 -9.93 18.41 0.71
CA VAL A 327 -9.55 19.76 1.14
C VAL A 327 -9.03 19.75 2.58
N ASN A 328 -9.70 19.02 3.47
CA ASN A 328 -9.32 18.90 4.88
C ASN A 328 -8.76 17.50 5.19
N GLN A 329 -7.91 16.99 4.28
CA GLN A 329 -7.22 15.72 4.44
C GLN A 329 -6.40 15.73 5.73
N PRO A 330 -6.52 14.74 6.63
CA PRO A 330 -5.76 14.72 7.86
C PRO A 330 -4.25 14.85 7.65
N ASN A 331 -3.57 15.56 8.56
CA ASN A 331 -2.13 15.73 8.53
C ASN A 331 -1.47 14.86 9.62
N PRO A 332 -0.65 13.85 9.26
CA PRO A 332 0.00 12.98 10.23
C PRO A 332 0.97 13.70 11.17
N ASN A 333 1.42 14.93 10.83
CA ASN A 333 2.29 15.78 11.63
C ASN A 333 1.54 16.63 12.68
N ARG A 334 0.20 16.64 12.68
CA ARG A 334 -0.61 17.27 13.73
C ARG A 334 -0.93 16.29 14.85
N TRP A 335 -1.02 16.78 16.08
CA TRP A 335 -1.42 15.93 17.22
C TRP A 335 -2.94 15.77 17.34
N SER A 336 -3.71 16.73 16.83
CA SER A 336 -5.17 16.75 16.88
C SER A 336 -5.76 16.53 15.49
N ALA A 337 -6.69 15.58 15.41
CA ALA A 337 -7.44 15.28 14.19
C ALA A 337 -8.38 16.43 13.75
N ASN A 338 -8.69 17.37 14.66
CA ASN A 338 -9.63 18.47 14.38
C ASN A 338 -8.95 19.69 13.76
N ASP A 339 -7.64 19.82 13.93
CA ASP A 339 -6.94 21.08 13.67
C ASP A 339 -6.25 21.11 12.30
N THR A 340 -6.56 20.15 11.42
CA THR A 340 -6.00 20.16 10.07
C THR A 340 -6.62 21.28 9.24
N ALA A 341 -5.80 22.24 8.80
CA ALA A 341 -6.24 23.30 7.92
C ALA A 341 -6.51 22.78 6.50
N ASN A 342 -7.19 23.60 5.70
CA ASN A 342 -7.42 23.28 4.30
C ASN A 342 -6.08 23.22 3.54
N TYR A 343 -5.90 22.18 2.73
CA TYR A 343 -4.76 21.97 1.84
C TYR A 343 -3.40 21.93 2.55
N GLU A 344 -3.33 21.27 3.71
CA GLU A 344 -2.04 20.92 4.34
C GLU A 344 -1.34 19.78 3.59
N ARG A 345 -1.05 20.03 2.31
CA ARG A 345 -0.41 19.11 1.38
C ARG A 345 0.70 19.84 0.63
N VAL A 346 1.78 19.13 0.30
CA VAL A 346 2.94 19.71 -0.41
C VAL A 346 2.55 20.16 -1.82
N GLY A 347 1.59 19.48 -2.44
CA GLY A 347 1.09 19.81 -3.75
C GLY A 347 -0.39 19.46 -3.94
N ASN A 348 -0.83 19.55 -5.19
CA ASN A 348 -2.23 19.38 -5.58
C ASN A 348 -2.51 18.01 -6.24
N ARG A 349 -1.57 17.05 -6.18
CA ARG A 349 -1.88 15.67 -6.62
C ARG A 349 -2.51 14.91 -5.46
N THR A 350 -3.42 13.99 -5.78
CA THR A 350 -4.17 13.21 -4.80
C THR A 350 -3.31 12.51 -3.74
N SER A 351 -2.13 12.05 -4.12
CA SER A 351 -1.23 11.26 -3.27
C SER A 351 -0.05 12.07 -2.73
N ASP A 352 -0.07 13.41 -2.87
CA ASP A 352 1.01 14.25 -2.33
C ASP A 352 1.02 14.18 -0.80
N PRO A 353 2.21 14.14 -0.17
CA PRO A 353 2.34 14.04 1.28
C PRO A 353 1.82 15.31 1.95
N ALA A 354 1.54 15.19 3.24
CA ALA A 354 1.24 16.33 4.07
C ALA A 354 2.46 17.24 4.25
N ILE A 355 2.22 18.55 4.35
CA ILE A 355 3.29 19.48 4.73
C ILE A 355 3.83 19.11 6.11
N SER A 356 5.15 19.21 6.24
CA SER A 356 5.84 18.91 7.49
C SER A 356 6.12 20.15 8.36
N ASP A 357 6.05 21.35 7.78
CA ASP A 357 6.22 22.64 8.47
C ASP A 357 4.95 23.03 9.25
N ILE A 358 4.72 22.33 10.35
CA ILE A 358 3.62 22.59 11.29
C ILE A 358 4.16 23.38 12.49
N PRO A 359 3.48 24.47 12.94
CA PRO A 359 3.89 25.21 14.12
C PRO A 359 4.15 24.29 15.32
N GLN A 360 5.24 24.52 16.05
CA GLN A 360 5.74 23.59 17.07
C GLN A 360 4.69 23.18 18.13
N HIS A 361 3.79 24.10 18.50
CA HIS A 361 2.73 23.88 19.49
C HIS A 361 1.52 23.09 18.93
N GLU A 362 1.43 22.95 17.61
CA GLU A 362 0.40 22.19 16.88
C GLU A 362 0.95 20.84 16.36
N SER A 363 2.27 20.69 16.34
CA SER A 363 2.95 19.52 15.80
C SER A 363 3.03 18.37 16.80
N CYS A 364 2.77 17.14 16.35
CA CYS A 364 2.97 15.93 17.14
C CYS A 364 4.44 15.50 17.25
N VAL A 365 5.33 16.06 16.42
CA VAL A 365 6.73 15.63 16.30
C VAL A 365 7.49 15.83 17.61
N ASN A 366 7.21 16.94 18.28
CA ASN A 366 7.89 17.34 19.51
C ASN A 366 7.12 16.94 20.78
N LEU A 367 6.05 16.14 20.65
CA LEU A 367 5.27 15.66 21.77
C LEU A 367 5.76 14.30 22.25
N ASN A 368 6.14 14.22 23.52
CA ASN A 368 6.42 12.96 24.20
C ASN A 368 5.25 12.54 25.10
N VAL A 369 4.06 12.48 24.50
CA VAL A 369 2.82 12.07 25.18
C VAL A 369 2.24 10.87 24.42
N THR A 370 2.05 9.75 25.13
CA THR A 370 1.38 8.57 24.58
C THR A 370 0.00 8.95 24.05
N GLY A 371 -0.35 8.47 22.86
CA GLY A 371 -1.58 8.84 22.17
C GLY A 371 -1.42 9.96 21.13
N TYR A 372 -0.45 10.86 21.33
CA TYR A 372 -0.36 12.12 20.57
C TYR A 372 0.98 12.31 19.86
N GLY A 373 2.08 11.79 20.40
CA GLY A 373 3.42 11.95 19.81
C GLY A 373 3.65 11.08 18.57
N CYS A 374 4.19 11.66 17.51
CA CYS A 374 4.43 11.01 16.21
C CYS A 374 5.92 10.91 15.83
N GLY A 375 6.81 10.81 16.82
CA GLY A 375 8.20 10.45 16.55
C GLY A 375 8.31 9.01 16.01
N PRO A 376 9.35 8.67 15.23
CA PRO A 376 9.57 7.31 14.77
C PRO A 376 9.62 6.32 15.96
N ALA A 377 9.01 5.14 15.82
CA ALA A 377 9.11 4.05 16.81
C ALA A 377 8.66 2.71 16.21
N ILE A 378 9.16 1.59 16.78
CA ILE A 378 8.68 0.23 16.44
C ILE A 378 7.17 0.12 16.60
N ALA A 379 6.60 0.78 17.61
CA ALA A 379 5.16 0.93 17.71
C ALA A 379 4.84 2.27 18.36
N ARG A 380 3.84 2.97 17.82
CA ARG A 380 3.18 4.08 18.46
C ARG A 380 1.75 3.67 18.82
N ASN A 381 1.38 3.92 20.07
CA ASN A 381 -0.03 3.96 20.42
C ASN A 381 -0.53 5.39 20.12
N ARG A 382 -1.17 5.55 18.97
CA ARG A 382 -1.83 6.77 18.55
C ARG A 382 -3.32 6.60 18.79
N SER A 383 -3.74 6.77 20.04
CA SER A 383 -5.10 6.47 20.51
C SER A 383 -6.15 7.39 19.88
N GLU A 384 -5.75 8.59 19.45
CA GLU A 384 -6.56 9.43 18.55
C GLU A 384 -6.11 9.21 17.09
N PRO A 385 -6.95 8.59 16.25
CA PRO A 385 -6.66 8.41 14.82
C PRO A 385 -6.54 9.76 14.10
N LEU A 386 -5.97 9.76 12.88
CA LEU A 386 -5.86 10.99 12.07
C LEU A 386 -7.25 11.58 11.73
N SER A 387 -8.27 10.73 11.70
CA SER A 387 -9.66 11.11 11.52
C SER A 387 -10.62 10.15 12.22
N PHE A 388 -11.91 10.47 12.24
CA PHE A 388 -12.94 9.71 12.93
C PHE A 388 -14.24 9.62 12.11
N PRO A 389 -15.02 8.53 12.24
CA PRO A 389 -16.34 8.42 11.65
C PRO A 389 -17.23 9.64 11.94
N GLY A 390 -17.98 10.09 10.94
CA GLY A 390 -18.83 11.27 11.03
C GLY A 390 -18.10 12.60 10.90
N LYS A 391 -16.76 12.61 10.74
CA LYS A 391 -16.04 13.84 10.37
C LYS A 391 -16.50 14.30 8.98
N GLN A 392 -16.81 15.58 8.86
CA GLN A 392 -17.11 16.18 7.56
C GLN A 392 -15.84 16.23 6.72
N VAL A 393 -15.93 15.73 5.49
CA VAL A 393 -14.84 15.68 4.52
C VAL A 393 -15.22 16.57 3.34
N ASN A 394 -14.47 17.66 3.19
CA ASN A 394 -14.65 18.63 2.12
C ASN A 394 -13.85 18.18 0.91
N LEU A 395 -14.48 18.23 -0.26
CA LEU A 395 -13.96 17.66 -1.50
C LEU A 395 -13.99 18.70 -2.61
N THR A 396 -12.94 18.70 -3.43
CA THR A 396 -12.93 19.33 -4.76
C THR A 396 -12.45 18.30 -5.78
N TRP A 397 -12.80 18.45 -7.06
CA TRP A 397 -12.40 17.46 -8.06
C TRP A 397 -12.14 18.07 -9.42
N ASP A 398 -11.15 17.52 -10.11
CA ASP A 398 -10.78 17.96 -11.45
C ASP A 398 -11.82 17.53 -12.49
N LEU A 399 -11.90 18.27 -13.59
CA LEU A 399 -12.62 17.84 -14.78
C LEU A 399 -11.74 16.92 -15.63
N PRO A 400 -12.34 16.02 -16.45
CA PRO A 400 -11.64 15.30 -17.51
C PRO A 400 -10.81 16.21 -18.41
N GLY A 401 -9.75 15.67 -19.00
CA GLY A 401 -8.91 16.35 -19.98
C GLY A 401 -7.54 16.80 -19.48
N GLN A 402 -7.14 16.44 -18.25
CA GLN A 402 -5.83 16.79 -17.71
C GLN A 402 -4.76 15.85 -18.26
N ALA A 403 -3.64 16.42 -18.73
CA ALA A 403 -2.49 15.64 -19.15
C ALA A 403 -1.72 15.09 -17.92
N VAL A 404 -1.43 13.80 -17.90
CA VAL A 404 -0.75 13.10 -16.81
C VAL A 404 0.16 12.01 -17.35
N GLY A 405 0.94 11.38 -16.46
CA GLY A 405 1.74 10.22 -16.81
C GLY A 405 3.03 10.57 -17.56
N PRO A 406 3.76 9.51 -17.97
CA PRO A 406 5.00 9.68 -18.70
C PRO A 406 4.84 10.60 -19.91
N ASN A 407 5.73 11.58 -20.04
CA ASN A 407 5.75 12.55 -21.14
C ASN A 407 4.45 13.36 -21.28
N ASN A 408 3.66 13.52 -20.21
CA ASN A 408 2.31 14.09 -20.25
C ASN A 408 1.41 13.47 -21.34
N SER A 409 1.62 12.18 -21.62
CA SER A 409 1.01 11.49 -22.75
C SER A 409 -0.34 10.85 -22.42
N TYR A 410 -0.75 10.77 -21.16
CA TYR A 410 -2.07 10.28 -20.78
C TYR A 410 -3.00 11.46 -20.55
N VAL A 411 -4.29 11.27 -20.81
CA VAL A 411 -5.31 12.29 -20.58
C VAL A 411 -6.36 11.71 -19.65
N THR A 412 -6.63 12.38 -18.53
CA THR A 412 -7.67 11.94 -17.60
C THR A 412 -9.03 11.96 -18.28
N ASP A 413 -9.82 10.91 -18.07
CA ASP A 413 -11.14 10.81 -18.66
C ASP A 413 -12.08 9.99 -17.77
N VAL A 414 -13.36 10.03 -18.12
CA VAL A 414 -14.43 9.29 -17.46
C VAL A 414 -15.22 8.52 -18.51
N SER A 415 -15.89 7.44 -18.08
CA SER A 415 -16.73 6.66 -18.97
C SER A 415 -17.89 7.49 -19.56
N PRO A 416 -18.36 7.21 -20.78
CA PRO A 416 -19.58 7.81 -21.32
C PRO A 416 -20.79 7.70 -20.37
N VAL A 417 -20.84 6.66 -19.54
CA VAL A 417 -21.91 6.46 -18.54
C VAL A 417 -21.91 7.55 -17.48
N SER A 418 -20.74 7.90 -16.94
CA SER A 418 -20.64 8.93 -15.91
C SER A 418 -20.47 10.33 -16.50
N LYS A 419 -19.98 10.50 -17.74
CA LYS A 419 -19.60 11.79 -18.34
C LYS A 419 -20.61 12.92 -18.10
N ASP A 420 -21.88 12.70 -18.43
CA ASP A 420 -22.94 13.72 -18.33
C ASP A 420 -23.78 13.64 -17.04
N ALA A 421 -23.49 12.66 -16.17
CA ALA A 421 -24.17 12.50 -14.90
C ALA A 421 -23.56 13.41 -13.82
N ALA A 422 -24.35 13.92 -12.87
CA ALA A 422 -23.81 14.59 -11.69
C ALA A 422 -23.26 13.56 -10.68
N PRO A 423 -22.16 13.83 -9.96
CA PRO A 423 -21.73 12.98 -8.85
C PRO A 423 -22.77 13.06 -7.72
N LYS A 424 -23.11 11.91 -7.13
CA LYS A 424 -24.12 11.80 -6.06
C LYS A 424 -23.59 11.09 -4.82
N TRP A 425 -22.57 10.27 -4.99
CA TRP A 425 -22.04 9.42 -3.92
C TRP A 425 -20.53 9.56 -3.81
N VAL A 426 -20.02 9.32 -2.61
CA VAL A 426 -18.62 9.05 -2.34
C VAL A 426 -18.51 7.58 -1.95
N LEU A 427 -17.84 6.79 -2.80
CA LEU A 427 -17.42 5.43 -2.48
C LEU A 427 -16.19 5.48 -1.59
N TRP A 428 -16.16 4.65 -0.56
CA TRP A 428 -15.06 4.40 0.35
C TRP A 428 -14.70 2.92 0.29
N THR A 429 -13.51 2.61 -0.22
CA THR A 429 -12.96 1.26 -0.22
C THR A 429 -11.94 1.16 0.92
N SER A 430 -12.24 0.28 1.87
CA SER A 430 -11.41 0.03 3.05
C SER A 430 -11.55 -1.43 3.48
N GLN A 431 -10.42 -2.11 3.65
CA GLN A 431 -10.37 -3.53 4.04
C GLN A 431 -11.27 -4.39 3.12
N LEU A 432 -12.31 -5.01 3.68
CA LEU A 432 -13.26 -5.86 2.94
C LEU A 432 -14.50 -5.12 2.45
N ASN A 433 -14.64 -3.83 2.77
CA ASN A 433 -15.87 -3.07 2.59
C ASN A 433 -15.75 -1.99 1.51
N ALA A 434 -16.84 -1.87 0.74
CA ALA A 434 -17.10 -0.79 -0.20
C ALA A 434 -18.37 -0.07 0.27
N THR A 435 -18.20 1.10 0.89
CA THR A 435 -19.29 1.85 1.53
C THR A 435 -19.56 3.12 0.76
N TYR A 436 -20.84 3.47 0.55
CA TYR A 436 -21.22 4.73 -0.09
C TYR A 436 -21.82 5.70 0.91
N THR A 437 -21.45 6.97 0.78
CA THR A 437 -22.06 8.09 1.50
C THR A 437 -22.57 9.13 0.49
N GLU A 438 -23.62 9.88 0.84
CA GLU A 438 -24.16 10.91 -0.05
C GLU A 438 -23.19 12.10 -0.17
N LEU A 439 -23.02 12.60 -1.40
CA LEU A 439 -22.28 13.82 -1.69
C LEU A 439 -23.24 15.02 -1.67
N THR A 440 -22.96 16.01 -0.82
CA THR A 440 -23.62 17.31 -0.90
C THR A 440 -22.79 18.25 -1.76
N VAL A 441 -23.25 18.55 -2.97
CA VAL A 441 -22.61 19.51 -3.89
C VAL A 441 -22.92 20.94 -3.43
N THR A 442 -21.88 21.75 -3.24
CA THR A 442 -22.00 23.12 -2.71
C THR A 442 -21.60 24.20 -3.72
N GLY A 443 -21.08 23.80 -4.88
CA GLY A 443 -20.67 24.69 -5.96
C GLY A 443 -20.07 23.92 -7.13
N ASP A 444 -19.46 24.62 -8.07
CA ASP A 444 -18.79 24.01 -9.22
C ASP A 444 -17.62 23.16 -8.74
N ASN A 445 -17.67 21.85 -9.05
CA ASN A 445 -16.61 20.90 -8.72
C ASN A 445 -16.22 20.85 -7.22
N GLN A 446 -17.15 21.18 -6.33
CA GLN A 446 -16.93 21.20 -4.88
C GLN A 446 -18.14 20.68 -4.11
N GLY A 447 -17.87 20.04 -2.98
CA GLY A 447 -18.90 19.49 -2.11
C GLY A 447 -18.33 18.92 -0.82
N PHE A 448 -19.17 18.25 -0.06
CA PHE A 448 -18.72 17.53 1.12
C PHE A 448 -19.51 16.24 1.33
N THR A 449 -18.93 15.36 2.13
CA THR A 449 -19.54 14.13 2.62
C THR A 449 -19.14 13.94 4.10
N TYR A 450 -19.56 12.84 4.71
CA TYR A 450 -19.10 12.42 6.03
C TYR A 450 -18.33 11.11 5.92
N GLN A 451 -17.24 10.99 6.69
CA GLN A 451 -16.51 9.73 6.79
C GLN A 451 -17.45 8.63 7.34
N PRO A 452 -17.54 7.45 6.70
CA PRO A 452 -18.38 6.37 7.17
C PRO A 452 -17.86 5.77 8.49
N ALA A 453 -18.68 4.92 9.12
CA ALA A 453 -18.24 4.07 10.23
C ALA A 453 -17.08 3.16 9.80
N GLY A 454 -16.16 2.89 10.72
CA GLY A 454 -14.98 2.03 10.51
C GLY A 454 -15.24 0.54 10.76
N ASP A 455 -16.49 0.09 10.65
CA ASP A 455 -16.87 -1.28 10.96
C ASP A 455 -16.47 -2.20 9.80
N VAL A 456 -15.72 -3.26 10.12
CA VAL A 456 -15.43 -4.35 9.17
C VAL A 456 -16.51 -5.42 9.27
N TYR A 457 -16.76 -5.86 10.50
CA TYR A 457 -17.91 -6.68 10.88
C TYR A 457 -18.82 -5.87 11.80
N GLU A 458 -20.10 -6.24 11.84
CA GLU A 458 -21.10 -5.56 12.68
C GLU A 458 -20.65 -5.55 14.16
N GLY A 459 -20.44 -4.35 14.71
CA GLY A 459 -20.02 -4.15 16.11
C GLY A 459 -18.51 -4.15 16.37
N ASP A 460 -17.68 -4.29 15.33
CA ASP A 460 -16.22 -4.34 15.42
C ASP A 460 -15.56 -3.12 14.72
N PRO A 461 -15.56 -1.93 15.37
CA PRO A 461 -14.90 -0.74 14.82
C PRO A 461 -13.38 -0.82 14.97
N ILE A 462 -12.64 -0.42 13.95
CA ILE A 462 -11.17 -0.36 13.99
C ILE A 462 -10.62 1.04 13.67
N VAL A 463 -9.35 1.25 14.01
CA VAL A 463 -8.57 2.44 13.60
C VAL A 463 -8.46 2.43 12.08
N ASN A 464 -9.19 3.30 11.39
CA ASN A 464 -9.21 3.30 9.93
C ASN A 464 -7.83 3.69 9.37
N GLY A 465 -7.18 2.81 8.61
CA GLY A 465 -5.93 3.11 7.89
C GLY A 465 -6.14 4.08 6.72
N THR A 466 -5.36 3.91 5.65
CA THR A 466 -5.58 4.66 4.40
C THR A 466 -6.74 4.03 3.62
N MET A 467 -7.71 4.85 3.22
CA MET A 467 -8.87 4.45 2.42
C MET A 467 -8.77 5.02 1.01
N PHE A 468 -9.33 4.30 0.04
CA PHE A 468 -9.47 4.81 -1.33
C PHE A 468 -10.88 5.36 -1.50
N ILE A 469 -11.00 6.54 -2.08
CA ILE A 469 -12.29 7.20 -2.27
C ILE A 469 -12.55 7.52 -3.73
N ALA A 470 -13.81 7.43 -4.16
CA ALA A 470 -14.21 7.78 -5.51
C ALA A 470 -15.51 8.60 -5.48
N LEU A 471 -15.57 9.67 -6.29
CA LEU A 471 -16.88 10.28 -6.59
C LEU A 471 -17.55 9.45 -7.67
N THR A 472 -18.81 9.07 -7.44
CA THR A 472 -19.57 8.26 -8.39
C THR A 472 -20.95 8.85 -8.69
N SER A 473 -21.43 8.64 -9.91
CA SER A 473 -22.78 9.02 -10.33
C SER A 473 -23.85 8.05 -9.81
N GLU A 474 -23.47 6.80 -9.56
CA GLU A 474 -24.31 5.71 -9.06
C GLU A 474 -23.59 4.94 -7.95
N ASN A 475 -24.31 4.12 -7.20
CA ASN A 475 -23.81 3.31 -6.08
C ASN A 475 -24.00 1.80 -6.32
N PRO A 476 -23.37 1.23 -7.36
CA PRO A 476 -23.50 -0.21 -7.62
C PRO A 476 -22.98 -1.02 -6.44
N TYR A 477 -23.67 -2.13 -6.15
CA TYR A 477 -23.19 -3.08 -5.16
C TYR A 477 -21.93 -3.77 -5.68
N VAL A 478 -20.83 -3.57 -4.97
CA VAL A 478 -19.51 -4.14 -5.27
C VAL A 478 -18.90 -4.73 -4.01
N THR A 479 -18.02 -5.70 -4.21
CA THR A 479 -17.22 -6.39 -3.21
C THR A 479 -15.74 -6.29 -3.61
N PRO A 480 -14.79 -6.67 -2.74
CA PRO A 480 -13.38 -6.68 -3.11
C PRO A 480 -13.09 -7.43 -4.42
N PHE A 481 -13.85 -8.50 -4.71
CA PHE A 481 -13.65 -9.33 -5.90
C PHE A 481 -14.25 -8.74 -7.19
N ASN A 482 -15.14 -7.75 -7.13
CA ASN A 482 -15.73 -7.17 -8.35
C ASN A 482 -15.72 -5.64 -8.36
N LEU A 483 -14.80 -5.05 -7.59
CA LEU A 483 -14.71 -3.60 -7.39
C LEU A 483 -14.54 -2.84 -8.71
N SER A 484 -13.86 -3.42 -9.70
CA SER A 484 -13.68 -2.82 -11.03
C SER A 484 -15.00 -2.50 -11.75
N ASN A 485 -16.11 -3.13 -11.38
CA ASN A 485 -17.44 -2.83 -11.92
C ASN A 485 -17.93 -1.42 -11.58
N VAL A 486 -17.31 -0.71 -10.63
CA VAL A 486 -17.64 0.69 -10.34
C VAL A 486 -17.02 1.67 -11.33
N ASN A 487 -15.94 1.28 -12.05
CA ASN A 487 -15.20 2.16 -12.96
C ASN A 487 -16.07 2.98 -13.94
N PRO A 488 -17.13 2.42 -14.56
CA PRO A 488 -18.00 3.20 -15.46
C PRO A 488 -18.73 4.36 -14.80
N PHE A 489 -18.88 4.35 -13.47
CA PHE A 489 -19.63 5.36 -12.71
C PHE A 489 -18.74 6.40 -12.05
N ILE A 490 -17.42 6.22 -12.10
CA ILE A 490 -16.45 7.10 -11.44
C ILE A 490 -16.36 8.44 -12.18
N LYS A 491 -16.25 9.51 -11.38
CA LYS A 491 -16.00 10.89 -11.80
C LYS A 491 -14.59 11.36 -11.46
N SER A 492 -14.09 10.96 -10.30
CA SER A 492 -12.75 11.30 -9.83
C SER A 492 -12.31 10.35 -8.72
N LEU A 493 -10.99 10.17 -8.57
CA LEU A 493 -10.38 9.25 -7.60
C LEU A 493 -9.49 9.97 -6.59
N GLY A 494 -9.57 9.53 -5.35
CA GLY A 494 -8.93 10.13 -4.18
C GLY A 494 -8.34 9.08 -3.25
N ILE A 495 -7.41 9.51 -2.40
CA ILE A 495 -6.96 8.75 -1.22
C ILE A 495 -7.41 9.53 0.01
N TYR A 496 -7.77 8.85 1.08
CA TYR A 496 -8.11 9.45 2.37
C TYR A 496 -7.33 8.80 3.51
N GLN A 497 -6.47 9.55 4.17
CA GLN A 497 -5.60 9.05 5.23
C GLN A 497 -6.26 9.23 6.61
N SER A 498 -7.02 8.23 7.06
CA SER A 498 -7.71 8.33 8.36
C SER A 498 -6.92 7.82 9.56
N GLY A 499 -5.76 7.19 9.38
CA GLY A 499 -5.00 6.60 10.49
C GLY A 499 -3.63 6.09 10.13
#